data_AF-A0A950EK18-F1
#
_entry.id   AF-A0A950EK18-F1
#
_cell.length_a   1.000
_cell.length_b   1.000
_cell.length_c   1.000
_cell.angle_alpha   90.00
_cell.angle_beta   90.00
_cell.angle_gamma   90.00
#
_symmetry.space_group_name_H-M   'P 1'
#
loop_
_entity.id
_entity.type
_entity.pdbx_description
1 polymer ?
#
loop_
_entity_poly.entity_id
_entity_poly.type
_entity_poly.pdbx_seq_one_letter_code
_entity_poly.pdbx_strand_id
1 'polypeptide(L)' 'MAERFEVQRVIADDPAAIFAVLSDPRGHVAIDSSGMLMDATGDPVTSVGDTFVVHMDREAL' A
#
# COMPACT_ATOMS: atom_id res chain seq x y z
N MET A 1 -12.03 -18.59 -14.03
CA MET A 1 -12.88 -17.56 -13.39
C MET A 1 -12.05 -16.94 -12.29
N ALA A 2 -11.95 -15.61 -12.24
CA ALA A 2 -11.31 -14.91 -11.12
C ALA A 2 -12.38 -14.63 -10.06
N GLU A 3 -12.10 -14.99 -8.82
CA GLU A 3 -12.92 -14.60 -7.68
C GLU A 3 -12.63 -13.14 -7.34
N ARG A 4 -13.69 -12.35 -7.09
CA ARG A 4 -13.57 -10.92 -6.72
C ARG A 4 -13.95 -10.76 -5.26
N PHE A 5 -13.02 -10.23 -4.47
CA PHE A 5 -13.26 -9.79 -3.11
C PHE A 5 -13.47 -8.28 -3.08
N GLU A 6 -14.44 -7.82 -2.30
CA GLU A 6 -14.73 -6.40 -2.08
C GLU A 6 -14.96 -6.16 -0.59
N VAL A 7 -14.29 -5.15 -0.05
CA VAL A 7 -14.38 -4.74 1.36
C VAL A 7 -14.53 -3.23 1.41
N GLN A 8 -15.41 -2.76 2.29
CA GLN A 8 -15.61 -1.33 2.53
C GLN A 8 -15.44 -1.02 4.01
N ARG A 9 -14.72 0.06 4.30
CA ARG A 9 -14.54 0.59 5.65
C ARG A 9 -14.54 2.12 5.61
N VAL A 10 -15.19 2.74 6.60
CA VAL A 10 -15.08 4.18 6.83
C VAL A 10 -13.84 4.46 7.67
N ILE A 11 -13.01 5.39 7.21
CA ILE A 11 -11.88 5.96 7.95
C ILE A 11 -12.23 7.41 8.25
N ALA A 12 -12.16 7.80 9.52
CA ALA A 12 -12.50 9.14 9.97
C ALA A 12 -11.32 10.10 9.78
N ASP A 13 -10.96 10.34 8.52
CA ASP A 13 -9.89 11.24 8.11
C ASP A 13 -10.22 11.88 6.75
N ASP A 14 -9.50 12.93 6.39
CA ASP A 14 -9.66 13.59 5.10
C ASP A 14 -9.27 12.65 3.95
N PRO A 15 -10.01 12.65 2.82
CA PRO A 15 -9.67 11.82 1.67
C PRO A 15 -8.22 12.02 1.19
N ALA A 16 -7.71 13.25 1.25
CA ALA A 16 -6.33 13.55 0.87
C ALA A 16 -5.30 12.87 1.78
N ALA A 17 -5.56 12.77 3.08
CA ALA A 17 -4.69 12.09 4.02
C ALA A 17 -4.66 10.58 3.77
N ILE A 18 -5.84 9.98 3.50
CA ILE A 18 -5.95 8.56 3.14
C ILE A 18 -5.19 8.29 1.84
N PHE A 19 -5.40 9.12 0.80
CA PHE A 19 -4.71 8.96 -0.47
C PHE A 19 -3.19 9.14 -0.36
N ALA A 20 -2.71 10.05 0.50
CA ALA A 20 -1.28 10.22 0.72
C ALA A 20 -0.60 8.93 1.19
N VAL A 21 -1.25 8.17 2.10
CA VAL A 21 -0.76 6.85 2.53
C VAL A 21 -0.76 5.85 1.36
N LEU A 22 -1.81 5.84 0.53
CA LEU A 22 -1.92 4.91 -0.59
C LEU A 22 -0.94 5.20 -1.74
N SER A 23 -0.59 6.48 -1.95
CA SER A 23 0.36 6.88 -3.00
C SER A 23 1.82 6.68 -2.62
N ASP A 24 2.13 6.69 -1.32
CA ASP A 24 3.50 6.58 -0.80
C ASP A 24 3.91 5.10 -0.67
N PRO A 25 5.02 4.65 -1.30
CA PRO A 25 5.55 3.30 -1.12
C PRO A 25 5.74 2.91 0.36
N ARG A 26 6.14 3.85 1.22
CA ARG A 26 6.32 3.61 2.65
C ARG A 26 4.98 3.45 3.38
N GLY A 27 3.92 4.08 2.88
CA GLY A 27 2.58 3.94 3.41
C GLY A 27 2.06 2.50 3.32
N HIS A 28 2.39 1.77 2.25
CA HIS A 28 2.03 0.35 2.10
C HIS A 28 2.68 -0.53 3.17
N VAL A 29 3.97 -0.31 3.46
CA VAL A 29 4.67 -1.03 4.54
C VAL A 29 4.04 -0.71 5.90
N ALA A 30 3.69 0.55 6.14
CA ALA A 30 3.12 0.99 7.42
C ALA A 30 1.73 0.41 7.73
N ILE A 31 0.92 0.12 6.71
CA ILE A 31 -0.43 -0.44 6.86
C ILE A 31 -0.50 -1.96 6.68
N ASP A 32 0.63 -2.61 6.39
CA ASP A 32 0.68 -4.05 6.26
C ASP A 32 0.53 -4.74 7.62
N SER A 33 -0.65 -5.32 7.86
CA SER A 33 -0.89 -6.12 9.05
C SER A 33 -0.36 -7.56 8.95
N SER A 34 0.09 -8.00 7.76
CA SER A 34 0.62 -9.34 7.57
C SER A 34 2.07 -9.49 8.06
N GLY A 35 2.82 -8.38 8.10
CA GLY A 35 4.24 -8.37 8.45
C GLY A 35 5.15 -8.89 7.32
N MET A 36 4.62 -9.00 6.10
CA MET A 36 5.33 -9.53 4.94
C MET A 36 6.08 -8.44 4.17
N LEU A 37 5.62 -7.20 4.25
CA LEU A 37 6.29 -6.06 3.62
C LEU A 37 7.39 -5.55 4.54
N MET A 38 8.64 -5.54 4.07
CA MET A 38 9.78 -5.10 4.88
C MET A 38 10.29 -3.72 4.49
N ASP A 39 10.28 -3.40 3.19
CA ASP A 39 10.81 -2.14 2.69
C ASP A 39 10.12 -1.71 1.40
N ALA A 40 10.36 -0.47 0.98
CA ALA A 40 9.91 0.00 -0.32
C ALA A 40 10.88 1.03 -0.92
N THR A 41 10.97 1.04 -2.24
CA THR A 41 11.85 1.91 -3.03
C THR A 41 11.06 2.61 -4.12
N GLY A 42 11.29 3.92 -4.25
CA GLY A 42 10.60 4.79 -5.19
C GLY A 42 10.03 6.00 -4.47
N ASP A 43 9.52 6.94 -5.27
CA ASP A 43 8.83 8.13 -4.79
C ASP A 43 7.31 7.90 -4.75
N PRO A 44 6.56 8.72 -4.00
CA PRO A 44 5.10 8.69 -4.08
C PRO A 44 4.60 8.87 -5.50
N VAL A 45 3.60 8.06 -5.90
CA VAL A 45 3.00 8.18 -7.24
C VAL A 45 2.15 9.43 -7.34
N THR A 46 2.27 10.14 -8.45
CA THR A 46 1.55 11.41 -8.70
C THR A 46 0.72 11.38 -9.99
N SER A 47 1.00 10.43 -10.88
CA SER A 47 0.40 10.35 -12.19
C SER A 47 0.20 8.89 -12.64
N VAL A 48 -0.64 8.73 -13.67
CA VAL A 48 -0.86 7.42 -14.28
C VAL A 48 0.43 6.96 -14.96
N GLY A 49 0.87 5.75 -14.61
CA GLY A 49 2.09 5.15 -15.12
C GLY A 49 3.27 5.23 -14.16
N ASP A 50 3.18 6.04 -13.10
CA ASP A 50 4.16 6.02 -12.02
C ASP A 50 4.14 4.66 -11.31
N THR A 51 5.32 4.18 -10.92
CA THR A 51 5.47 2.90 -10.23
C THR A 51 6.51 3.01 -9.12
N PHE A 52 6.33 2.20 -8.07
CA PHE A 52 7.32 1.96 -7.03
C PHE A 52 7.46 0.46 -6.79
N VAL A 53 8.52 0.07 -6.08
CA VAL A 53 8.80 -1.32 -5.72
C VAL A 53 8.57 -1.50 -4.23
N VAL A 54 7.81 -2.54 -3.87
CA VAL A 54 7.68 -3.00 -2.49
C VAL A 54 8.49 -4.28 -2.33
N HIS A 55 9.34 -4.31 -1.31
CA HIS A 55 10.17 -5.45 -0.97
C HIS A 55 9.45 -6.31 0.06
N MET A 56 9.06 -7.51 -0.38
CA MET A 56 8.50 -8.54 0.50
C MET A 56 9.63 -9.45 0.98
N ASP A 57 9.62 -9.81 2.25
CA ASP A 57 10.51 -10.85 2.77
C ASP A 57 9.75 -12.16 2.96
N ARG A 58 10.43 -13.26 2.65
CA ARG A 58 9.92 -14.63 2.73
C ARG A 58 10.47 -15.38 3.95
N GLU A 59 11.33 -14.78 4.77
CA GLU A 59 11.80 -15.39 6.03
C GLU A 59 10.80 -15.24 7.19
N ALA A 60 9.68 -14.55 6.99
CA ALA A 60 8.58 -14.46 7.94
C ALA A 60 7.68 -15.71 7.96
N LEU A 61 8.27 -16.91 8.17
CA LEU A 61 7.56 -18.13 8.59
C LEU A 61 8.45 -19.04 9.44
#